data_AF-A0A8T1T0B5-F1
#
_entry.id   AF-A0A8T1T0B5-F1
#
_cell.length_a   1.000
_cell.length_b   1.000
_cell.length_c   1.000
_cell.angle_alpha   90.00
_cell.angle_beta   90.00
_cell.angle_gamma   90.00
#
_symmetry.space_group_name_H-M   'P 1'
#
loop_
_entity.id
_entity.type
_entity.pdbx_description
1 polymer ?
#
loop_
_entity_poly.entity_id
_entity_poly.type
_entity_poly.pdbx_seq_one_letter_code
_entity_poly.pdbx_strand_id
1 'polypeptide(L)'
;MVALEVKNVLGLELSNTTMGPLWSRRRGLHWKAQVASMWSLLQQEEYIYFSLLQDFSKHVLQVIGSCGHFYAVEYLTAGHAWHKTIFPLEDAVGPSFTGTKSKVKAITDIALSFLDMVNHFDNDFSHRLHLCDIKPENFAIRNDLTVVAIDVDMAFFEPKMRDILEQNCTGDEDCNFFDCFSKCDLRIKKCGAERANNNLQVICDKIFRHWFSPNLRRPTISFPLQSRLQKAVHECAKPGPKDL
;
A
#
# COMPACT_ATOMS: atom_id res chain seq x y z
N MET A 1 7.46 19.41 19.73
CA MET A 1 8.62 18.94 18.96
C MET A 1 8.21 17.74 18.13
N VAL A 2 7.83 16.61 18.75
CA VAL A 2 7.39 15.39 18.04
C VAL A 2 6.25 15.63 17.03
N ALA A 3 5.19 16.37 17.37
CA ALA A 3 4.10 16.65 16.43
C ALA A 3 4.54 17.49 15.21
N LEU A 4 5.55 18.36 15.38
CA LEU A 4 6.11 19.16 14.29
C LEU A 4 7.05 18.31 13.44
N GLU A 5 7.82 17.40 14.05
CA GLU A 5 8.64 16.41 13.34
C GLU A 5 7.77 15.41 12.57
N VAL A 6 6.69 14.90 13.16
CA VAL A 6 5.71 14.04 12.48
C VAL A 6 5.06 14.79 11.31
N LYS A 7 4.69 16.06 11.50
CA LYS A 7 4.19 16.89 10.39
C LYS A 7 5.25 17.08 9.29
N ASN A 8 6.50 17.32 9.65
CA ASN A 8 7.58 17.56 8.68
C ASN A 8 8.05 16.28 7.98
N VAL A 9 7.96 15.12 8.63
CA VAL A 9 8.46 13.83 8.13
C VAL A 9 7.35 13.03 7.44
N LEU A 10 6.16 12.98 8.04
CA LEU A 10 5.02 12.19 7.58
C LEU A 10 3.90 13.04 6.98
N GLY A 11 3.96 14.37 7.11
CA GLY A 11 2.92 15.22 6.53
C GLY A 11 1.56 15.09 7.22
N LEU A 12 1.48 14.50 8.40
CA LEU A 12 0.23 14.29 9.13
C LEU A 12 -0.02 15.44 10.11
N GLU A 13 -1.17 16.09 10.01
CA GLU A 13 -1.66 16.98 11.08
C GLU A 13 -2.33 16.12 12.16
N LEU A 14 -1.54 15.72 13.15
CA LEU A 14 -2.07 15.07 14.35
C LEU A 14 -3.00 16.04 15.10
N SER A 15 -4.27 15.67 15.25
CA SER A 15 -5.18 16.42 16.12
C SER A 15 -4.69 16.30 17.58
N ASN A 16 -4.76 17.39 18.34
CA ASN A 16 -4.37 17.43 19.78
C ASN A 16 -5.11 16.39 20.65
N THR A 17 -6.12 15.71 20.10
CA THR A 17 -6.97 14.71 20.73
C THR A 17 -6.51 13.27 20.57
N THR A 18 -5.65 12.94 19.60
CA THR A 18 -5.21 11.53 19.37
C THR A 18 -4.10 11.09 20.32
N MET A 19 -3.36 12.04 20.90
CA MET A 19 -2.50 11.76 22.06
C MET A 19 -3.24 12.10 23.34
N GLY A 20 -4.23 11.27 23.71
CA GLY A 20 -4.74 11.23 25.07
C GLY A 20 -3.57 11.17 26.07
N PRO A 21 -3.71 11.71 27.30
CA PRO A 21 -2.58 11.97 28.18
C PRO A 21 -1.86 10.65 28.54
N LEU A 22 -0.84 10.31 27.77
CA LEU A 22 -0.07 9.07 27.89
C LEU A 22 0.64 8.96 29.25
N TRP A 23 0.73 10.07 29.99
CA TRP A 23 1.46 10.20 31.25
C TRP A 23 0.64 10.72 32.43
N SER A 24 -0.69 10.74 32.38
CA SER A 24 -1.49 11.14 33.56
C SER A 24 -1.87 9.98 34.47
N ARG A 25 -1.59 8.73 34.10
CA ARG A 25 -1.86 7.57 34.94
C ARG A 25 -0.67 7.36 35.90
N ARG A 26 -0.92 7.44 37.22
CA ARG A 26 0.05 7.12 38.29
C ARG A 26 0.93 5.94 37.87
N ARG A 27 2.26 6.05 38.00
CA ARG A 27 3.21 4.97 37.67
C ARG A 27 2.77 3.67 38.36
N GLY A 28 2.09 2.82 37.61
CA GLY A 28 1.62 1.53 38.10
C GLY A 28 2.78 0.57 38.28
N LEU A 29 2.53 -0.54 38.98
CA LEU A 29 3.53 -1.58 39.26
C LEU A 29 4.25 -2.10 37.99
N HIS A 30 3.58 -2.02 36.83
CA HIS A 30 4.07 -2.53 35.54
C HIS A 30 4.59 -1.46 34.57
N TRP A 31 4.80 -0.22 35.00
CA TRP A 31 5.19 0.88 34.08
C TRP A 31 6.49 0.58 33.30
N LYS A 32 7.47 -0.09 33.94
CA LYS A 32 8.73 -0.49 33.29
C LYS A 32 8.50 -1.46 32.13
N ALA A 33 7.62 -2.43 32.33
CA ALA A 33 7.27 -3.42 31.30
C ALA A 33 6.51 -2.78 30.14
N GLN A 34 5.63 -1.82 30.43
CA GLN A 34 4.92 -1.05 29.42
C GLN A 34 5.87 -0.20 28.58
N VAL A 35 6.82 0.51 29.21
CA VAL A 35 7.84 1.28 28.49
C VAL A 35 8.74 0.37 27.65
N ALA A 36 9.15 -0.79 28.17
CA ALA A 36 9.96 -1.75 27.42
C ALA A 36 9.21 -2.32 26.20
N SER A 37 7.92 -2.64 26.37
CA SER A 37 7.07 -3.12 25.26
C SER A 37 6.90 -2.02 24.20
N MET A 38 6.56 -0.80 24.61
CA MET A 38 6.43 0.34 23.70
C MET A 38 7.74 0.64 22.96
N TRP A 39 8.89 0.57 23.65
CA TRP A 39 10.21 0.74 23.03
C TRP A 39 10.49 -0.33 21.97
N SER A 40 10.11 -1.58 22.23
CA SER A 40 10.30 -2.66 21.26
C SER A 40 9.39 -2.54 20.03
N LEU A 41 8.20 -1.96 20.18
CA LEU A 41 7.27 -1.73 19.07
C LEU A 41 7.70 -0.52 18.23
N LEU A 42 8.21 0.55 18.85
CA LEU A 42 8.73 1.73 18.15
C LEU A 42 10.00 1.46 17.34
N GLN A 43 10.62 0.28 17.49
CA GLN A 43 11.73 -0.14 16.62
C GLN A 43 11.26 -0.85 15.35
N GLN A 44 9.96 -1.14 15.23
CA GLN A 44 9.37 -1.80 14.07
C GLN A 44 8.69 -0.75 13.20
N GLU A 45 9.22 -0.52 11.99
CA GLU A 45 8.72 0.50 11.07
C GLU A 45 7.26 0.23 10.68
N GLU A 46 6.91 -1.02 10.38
CA GLU A 46 5.53 -1.40 10.04
C GLU A 46 4.53 -1.11 11.15
N TYR A 47 4.88 -1.39 12.41
CA TYR A 47 4.02 -1.06 13.55
C TYR A 47 3.78 0.44 13.65
N ILE A 48 4.81 1.27 13.42
CA ILE A 48 4.68 2.73 13.41
C ILE A 48 3.74 3.16 12.28
N TYR A 49 3.93 2.63 11.07
CA TYR A 49 3.08 2.94 9.93
C TYR A 49 1.61 2.60 10.19
N PHE A 50 1.32 1.37 10.62
CA PHE A 50 -0.06 0.96 10.90
C PHE A 50 -0.65 1.76 12.07
N SER A 51 0.08 1.93 13.17
CA SER A 51 -0.41 2.67 14.33
C SER A 51 -0.69 4.13 14.03
N LEU A 52 0.02 4.75 13.08
CA LEU A 52 -0.20 6.15 12.70
C LEU A 52 -1.27 6.29 11.62
N LEU A 53 -1.22 5.46 10.58
CA LEU A 53 -2.07 5.61 9.40
C LEU A 53 -3.48 5.03 9.57
N GLN A 54 -3.70 4.12 10.52
CA GLN A 54 -5.01 3.46 10.72
C GLN A 54 -6.17 4.44 10.96
N ASP A 55 -5.91 5.61 11.55
CA ASP A 55 -6.93 6.63 11.81
C ASP A 55 -7.16 7.57 10.61
N PHE A 56 -6.27 7.55 9.62
CA PHE A 56 -6.32 8.41 8.44
C PHE A 56 -6.65 7.65 7.16
N SER A 57 -6.46 6.34 7.15
CA SER A 57 -6.65 5.50 5.97
C SER A 57 -7.40 4.22 6.30
N LYS A 58 -8.49 3.98 5.57
CA LYS A 58 -9.12 2.66 5.53
C LYS A 58 -8.27 1.63 4.78
N HIS A 59 -7.20 2.02 4.09
CA HIS A 59 -6.40 1.11 3.26
C HIS A 59 -5.16 0.57 3.98
N VAL A 60 -5.08 0.73 5.29
CA VAL A 60 -4.03 0.13 6.12
C VAL A 60 -4.64 -0.77 7.21
N LEU A 61 -3.82 -1.66 7.76
CA LEU A 61 -4.21 -2.55 8.85
C LEU A 61 -4.54 -1.77 10.13
N GLN A 62 -5.61 -2.20 10.80
CA GLN A 62 -5.90 -1.77 12.16
C GLN A 62 -5.14 -2.62 13.18
N VAL A 63 -4.33 -1.97 14.01
CA VAL A 63 -3.68 -2.59 15.18
C VAL A 63 -4.71 -2.70 16.31
N ILE A 64 -5.04 -3.93 16.73
CA ILE A 64 -6.04 -4.19 17.78
C ILE A 64 -5.44 -4.26 19.19
N GLY A 65 -4.13 -4.49 19.30
CA GLY A 65 -3.44 -4.53 20.58
C GLY A 65 -1.99 -4.99 20.46
N SER A 66 -1.26 -4.94 21.57
CA SER A 66 0.15 -5.34 21.60
C SER A 66 0.56 -5.99 22.92
N CYS A 67 1.59 -6.83 22.86
CA CYS A 67 2.18 -7.53 23.99
C CYS A 67 3.68 -7.76 23.76
N GLY A 68 4.52 -7.07 24.53
CA GLY A 68 5.97 -7.13 24.32
C GLY A 68 6.35 -6.53 22.97
N HIS A 69 7.00 -7.33 22.13
CA HIS A 69 7.38 -6.97 20.76
C HIS A 69 6.34 -7.38 19.72
N PHE A 70 5.29 -8.10 20.11
CA PHE A 70 4.22 -8.51 19.22
C PHE A 70 3.10 -7.51 19.23
N TYR A 71 2.48 -7.31 18.08
CA TYR A 71 1.20 -6.64 17.94
C TYR A 71 0.25 -7.54 17.16
N ALA A 72 -1.03 -7.41 17.47
CA ALA A 72 -2.10 -8.08 16.76
C ALA A 72 -2.81 -7.05 15.88
N VAL A 73 -3.23 -7.49 14.72
CA VAL A 73 -4.00 -6.70 13.75
C VAL A 73 -5.36 -7.36 13.51
N GLU A 74 -6.25 -6.63 12.85
CA GLU A 74 -7.52 -7.18 12.37
C GLU A 74 -7.32 -8.40 11.45
N TYR A 75 -8.28 -9.32 11.46
CA TYR A 75 -8.24 -10.49 10.59
C TYR A 75 -8.79 -10.14 9.20
N LEU A 76 -7.98 -10.36 8.15
CA LEU A 76 -8.31 -10.07 6.76
C LEU A 76 -8.07 -11.27 5.85
N THR A 77 -8.68 -11.24 4.66
CA THR A 77 -8.44 -12.25 3.63
C THR A 77 -7.29 -11.82 2.72
N ALA A 78 -6.11 -12.41 2.92
CA ALA A 78 -4.90 -12.08 2.16
C ALA A 78 -4.97 -12.54 0.70
N GLY A 79 -4.25 -11.83 -0.16
CA GLY A 79 -4.08 -12.18 -1.56
C GLY A 79 -2.99 -13.24 -1.75
N HIS A 80 -3.09 -13.98 -2.85
CA HIS A 80 -2.12 -15.00 -3.24
C HIS A 80 -1.95 -14.99 -4.77
N ALA A 81 -0.70 -14.99 -5.25
CA ALA A 81 -0.40 -14.95 -6.69
C ALA A 81 -0.94 -16.17 -7.47
N TRP A 82 -1.24 -17.27 -6.78
CA TRP A 82 -1.68 -18.53 -7.37
C TRP A 82 -3.22 -18.56 -7.52
N HIS A 83 -3.93 -17.65 -6.85
CA HIS A 83 -5.37 -17.51 -6.96
C HIS A 83 -5.76 -16.72 -8.21
N LYS A 84 -6.65 -17.29 -9.03
CA LYS A 84 -7.19 -16.65 -10.26
C LYS A 84 -7.82 -15.28 -10.00
N THR A 85 -8.32 -15.06 -8.78
CA THR A 85 -9.00 -13.83 -8.37
C THR A 85 -8.16 -12.95 -7.44
N ILE A 86 -6.87 -13.26 -7.27
CA ILE A 86 -5.97 -12.70 -6.26
C ILE A 86 -6.40 -13.03 -4.82
N PHE A 87 -7.67 -12.83 -4.46
CA PHE A 87 -8.24 -13.13 -3.15
C PHE A 87 -9.20 -14.32 -3.19
N PRO A 88 -9.24 -15.17 -2.15
CA PRO A 88 -10.26 -16.19 -1.99
C PRO A 88 -11.59 -15.57 -1.52
N LEU A 89 -12.42 -15.15 -2.48
CA LEU A 89 -13.70 -14.44 -2.21
C LEU A 89 -14.70 -15.22 -1.34
N GLU A 90 -14.60 -16.55 -1.33
CA GLU A 90 -15.47 -17.43 -0.55
C GLU A 90 -15.21 -17.29 0.95
N ASP A 91 -13.97 -17.02 1.34
CA ASP A 91 -13.56 -16.79 2.73
C ASP A 91 -13.94 -15.38 3.19
N ALA A 92 -13.85 -14.38 2.31
CA ALA A 92 -14.09 -12.98 2.64
C ALA A 92 -15.58 -12.61 2.76
N VAL A 93 -16.46 -13.19 1.92
CA VAL A 93 -17.87 -12.76 1.81
C VAL A 93 -18.86 -13.90 2.07
N GLY A 94 -18.35 -15.08 2.39
CA GLY A 94 -19.14 -16.26 2.72
C GLY A 94 -19.86 -16.91 1.53
N PRO A 95 -20.59 -18.02 1.76
CA PRO A 95 -21.20 -18.85 0.73
C PRO A 95 -22.35 -18.17 -0.04
N SER A 96 -22.79 -16.98 0.38
CA SER A 96 -23.84 -16.21 -0.29
C SER A 96 -23.42 -15.61 -1.64
N PHE A 97 -22.14 -15.66 -2.00
CA PHE A 97 -21.56 -15.09 -3.24
C PHE A 97 -21.23 -16.16 -4.32
N THR A 98 -21.95 -17.27 -4.34
CA THR A 98 -21.72 -18.40 -5.27
C THR A 98 -22.07 -18.11 -6.74
N GLY A 99 -22.86 -17.08 -7.02
CA GLY A 99 -23.29 -16.73 -8.38
C GLY A 99 -22.23 -15.98 -9.20
N THR A 100 -22.04 -16.35 -10.48
CA THR A 100 -21.07 -15.72 -11.40
C THR A 100 -21.21 -14.20 -11.52
N LYS A 101 -22.44 -13.67 -11.51
CA LYS A 101 -22.69 -12.21 -11.55
C LYS A 101 -22.19 -11.51 -10.27
N SER A 102 -22.38 -12.15 -9.13
CA SER A 102 -21.95 -11.68 -7.81
C SER A 102 -20.41 -11.70 -7.70
N LYS A 103 -19.75 -12.75 -8.23
CA LYS A 103 -18.28 -12.80 -8.33
C LYS A 103 -17.70 -11.71 -9.23
N VAL A 104 -18.30 -11.44 -10.40
CA VAL A 104 -17.84 -10.35 -11.28
C VAL A 104 -17.96 -9.00 -10.59
N LYS A 105 -19.09 -8.74 -9.92
CA LYS A 105 -19.29 -7.51 -9.16
C LYS A 105 -18.22 -7.35 -8.07
N ALA A 106 -17.99 -8.39 -7.27
CA ALA A 106 -16.97 -8.35 -6.21
C ALA A 106 -15.57 -8.03 -6.75
N ILE A 107 -15.18 -8.64 -7.88
CA ILE A 107 -13.89 -8.33 -8.51
C ILE A 107 -13.82 -6.87 -8.97
N THR A 108 -14.90 -6.35 -9.56
CA THR A 108 -14.96 -4.93 -9.94
C THR A 108 -14.84 -4.03 -8.71
N ASP A 109 -15.56 -4.34 -7.63
CA ASP A 109 -15.53 -3.56 -6.39
C ASP A 109 -14.11 -3.57 -5.75
N ILE A 110 -13.42 -4.70 -5.77
CA ILE A 110 -12.01 -4.80 -5.32
C ILE A 110 -11.07 -3.99 -6.22
N ALA A 111 -11.24 -4.06 -7.55
CA ALA A 111 -10.42 -3.29 -8.48
C ALA A 111 -10.63 -1.78 -8.29
N LEU A 112 -11.87 -1.35 -8.05
CA LEU A 112 -12.17 0.04 -7.67
C LEU A 112 -11.54 0.40 -6.32
N SER A 113 -11.53 -0.52 -5.35
CA SER A 113 -10.88 -0.30 -4.06
C SER A 113 -9.36 -0.15 -4.15
N PHE A 114 -8.68 -0.88 -5.06
CA PHE A 114 -7.27 -0.64 -5.38
C PHE A 114 -7.04 0.76 -5.96
N LEU A 115 -7.91 1.23 -6.86
CA LEU A 115 -7.81 2.58 -7.43
C LEU A 115 -8.06 3.67 -6.37
N ASP A 116 -9.02 3.44 -5.48
CA ASP A 116 -9.32 4.30 -4.34
C ASP A 116 -8.12 4.40 -3.39
N MET A 117 -7.48 3.26 -3.08
CA MET A 117 -6.25 3.19 -2.29
C MET A 117 -5.12 4.00 -2.93
N VAL A 118 -4.87 3.80 -4.22
CA VAL A 118 -3.84 4.55 -4.96
C VAL A 118 -4.11 6.05 -4.89
N ASN A 119 -5.36 6.46 -5.16
CA ASN A 119 -5.73 7.88 -5.09
C ASN A 119 -5.51 8.45 -3.68
N HIS A 120 -5.90 7.71 -2.66
CA HIS A 120 -5.74 8.11 -1.26
C HIS A 120 -4.26 8.26 -0.87
N PHE A 121 -3.41 7.29 -1.21
CA PHE A 121 -1.97 7.35 -0.90
C PHE A 121 -1.22 8.42 -1.69
N ASP A 122 -1.70 8.77 -2.89
CA ASP A 122 -1.09 9.80 -3.72
C ASP A 122 -1.49 11.22 -3.29
N ASN A 123 -2.68 11.42 -2.68
CA ASN A 123 -3.27 12.75 -2.55
C ASN A 123 -3.73 13.17 -1.15
N ASP A 124 -4.01 12.25 -0.23
CA ASP A 124 -4.71 12.60 1.03
C ASP A 124 -3.74 12.94 2.18
N PHE A 125 -2.45 12.70 1.99
CA PHE A 125 -1.39 13.07 2.94
C PHE A 125 -0.59 14.29 2.41
N SER A 126 0.12 15.02 3.28
CA SER A 126 0.91 16.18 2.79
C SER A 126 2.07 15.76 1.87
N HIS A 127 2.51 14.51 1.98
CA HIS A 127 3.44 13.89 1.04
C HIS A 127 2.81 12.60 0.53
N ARG A 128 2.95 12.31 -0.76
CA ARG A 128 2.49 11.03 -1.31
C ARG A 128 3.23 9.87 -0.65
N LEU A 129 2.52 8.77 -0.39
CA LEU A 129 3.07 7.51 0.08
C LEU A 129 3.35 6.61 -1.12
N HIS A 130 4.62 6.34 -1.39
CA HIS A 130 5.05 5.44 -2.47
C HIS A 130 4.99 4.00 -2.03
N LEU A 131 4.41 3.14 -2.87
CA LEU A 131 4.47 1.70 -2.73
C LEU A 131 5.53 1.15 -3.71
N CYS A 132 6.54 0.48 -3.15
CA CYS A 132 7.67 -0.05 -3.93
C CYS A 132 7.76 -1.58 -3.96
N ASP A 133 6.95 -2.33 -3.19
CA ASP A 133 6.87 -3.80 -3.31
C ASP A 133 5.42 -4.25 -3.52
N ILE A 134 4.98 -4.28 -4.78
CA ILE A 134 3.61 -4.65 -5.14
C ILE A 134 3.57 -6.12 -5.56
N LYS A 135 3.00 -6.93 -4.68
CA LYS A 135 2.66 -8.33 -4.94
C LYS A 135 1.30 -8.67 -4.31
N PRO A 136 0.54 -9.62 -4.87
CA PRO A 136 -0.74 -10.06 -4.32
C PRO A 136 -0.74 -10.31 -2.81
N GLU A 137 0.35 -10.87 -2.28
CA GLU A 137 0.53 -11.24 -0.88
C GLU A 137 0.64 -10.04 0.07
N ASN A 138 0.96 -8.85 -0.45
CA ASN A 138 1.08 -7.62 0.35
C ASN A 138 -0.26 -6.91 0.54
N PHE A 139 -1.34 -7.47 -0.03
CA PHE A 139 -2.68 -6.94 0.09
C PHE A 139 -3.62 -7.96 0.69
N ALA A 140 -4.66 -7.46 1.35
CA ALA A 140 -5.80 -8.23 1.80
C ALA A 140 -7.10 -7.49 1.52
N ILE A 141 -8.23 -8.18 1.70
CA ILE A 141 -9.55 -7.57 1.65
C ILE A 141 -10.30 -7.74 2.98
N ARG A 142 -11.05 -6.69 3.35
CA ARG A 142 -12.11 -6.77 4.36
C ARG A 142 -13.38 -7.41 3.78
N ASN A 143 -14.32 -7.72 4.67
CA ASN A 143 -15.62 -8.31 4.30
C ASN A 143 -16.47 -7.40 3.39
N ASP A 144 -16.22 -6.08 3.44
CA ASP A 144 -16.86 -5.09 2.56
C ASP A 144 -16.11 -4.88 1.23
N LEU A 145 -15.10 -5.72 0.94
CA LEU A 145 -14.23 -5.69 -0.24
C LEU A 145 -13.25 -4.52 -0.29
N THR A 146 -13.07 -3.79 0.82
CA THR A 146 -12.01 -2.79 0.93
C THR A 146 -10.64 -3.46 0.88
N VAL A 147 -9.80 -3.04 -0.05
CA VAL A 147 -8.39 -3.46 -0.16
C VAL A 147 -7.56 -2.78 0.92
N VAL A 148 -6.68 -3.55 1.55
CA VAL A 148 -5.80 -3.11 2.63
C VAL A 148 -4.37 -3.53 2.30
N ALA A 149 -3.42 -2.61 2.42
CA ALA A 149 -2.00 -2.93 2.43
C ALA A 149 -1.65 -3.57 3.78
N ILE A 150 -1.18 -4.82 3.73
CA ILE A 150 -0.85 -5.62 4.91
C ILE A 150 0.66 -5.80 5.13
N ASP A 151 1.45 -5.44 4.13
CA ASP A 151 2.90 -5.37 4.16
C ASP A 151 3.29 -3.98 3.63
N VAL A 152 3.93 -3.18 4.49
CA VAL A 152 4.30 -1.78 4.21
C VAL A 152 5.78 -1.53 4.48
N ASP A 153 6.59 -2.58 4.51
CA ASP A 153 8.03 -2.53 4.71
C ASP A 153 8.76 -1.69 3.63
N MET A 154 8.25 -1.73 2.40
CA MET A 154 8.74 -0.98 1.24
C MET A 154 7.77 0.14 0.84
N ALA A 155 7.17 0.80 1.83
CA ALA A 155 6.36 2.00 1.65
C ALA A 155 7.05 3.24 2.22
N PHE A 156 7.17 4.31 1.43
CA PHE A 156 7.92 5.51 1.82
C PHE A 156 7.21 6.80 1.40
N PHE A 157 7.12 7.76 2.32
CA PHE A 157 6.71 9.11 1.96
C PHE A 157 7.74 9.79 1.05
N GLU A 158 7.27 10.69 0.17
CA GLU A 158 8.08 11.37 -0.86
C GLU A 158 9.48 11.84 -0.39
N PRO A 159 9.67 12.52 0.75
CA PRO A 159 11.00 12.98 1.15
C PRO A 159 11.99 11.82 1.33
N LYS A 160 11.56 10.73 1.98
CA LYS A 160 12.37 9.54 2.19
C LYS A 160 12.60 8.79 0.87
N MET A 161 11.61 8.77 -0.02
CA MET A 161 11.74 8.14 -1.33
C MET A 161 12.81 8.84 -2.17
N ARG A 162 12.85 10.18 -2.15
CA ARG A 162 13.89 10.96 -2.84
C ARG A 162 15.29 10.59 -2.35
N ASP A 163 15.48 10.52 -1.03
CA ASP A 163 16.76 10.11 -0.43
C ASP A 163 17.18 8.70 -0.84
N ILE A 164 16.23 7.76 -0.93
CA ILE A 164 16.49 6.38 -1.37
C ILE A 164 16.93 6.36 -2.84
N LEU A 165 16.28 7.13 -3.72
CA LEU A 165 16.57 7.15 -5.15
C LEU A 165 17.85 7.92 -5.51
N GLU A 166 18.29 8.88 -4.69
CA GLU A 166 19.52 9.67 -4.93
C GLU A 166 20.81 8.85 -4.69
N GLN A 167 21.12 7.93 -5.61
CA GLN A 167 22.31 7.08 -5.59
C GLN A 167 23.27 7.40 -6.76
N ASN A 168 24.50 6.89 -6.69
CA ASN A 168 25.39 6.89 -7.85
C ASN A 168 25.02 5.74 -8.79
N CYS A 169 25.17 5.94 -10.10
CA CYS A 169 24.77 4.96 -11.11
C CYS A 169 25.71 4.88 -12.31
N THR A 170 25.65 3.75 -12.99
CA THR A 170 26.28 3.47 -14.28
C THR A 170 25.26 3.26 -15.40
N GLY A 171 24.03 2.89 -15.07
CA GLY A 171 22.88 2.79 -15.96
C GLY A 171 21.55 2.97 -15.21
N ASP A 172 20.44 2.97 -15.93
CA ASP A 172 19.09 3.17 -15.36
C ASP A 172 18.70 2.04 -14.39
N GLU A 173 19.25 0.84 -14.59
CA GLU A 173 19.04 -0.34 -13.75
C GLU A 173 19.55 -0.17 -12.31
N ASP A 174 20.57 0.67 -12.11
CA ASP A 174 21.11 1.01 -10.79
C ASP A 174 20.16 1.96 -10.03
N CYS A 175 19.19 2.55 -10.73
CA CYS A 175 18.23 3.51 -10.19
C CYS A 175 16.87 2.87 -9.85
N ASN A 176 16.85 1.55 -9.65
CA ASN A 176 15.67 0.80 -9.30
C ASN A 176 15.69 0.47 -7.81
N PHE A 177 14.60 0.81 -7.11
CA PHE A 177 14.31 0.37 -5.76
C PHE A 177 13.03 -0.46 -5.79
N PHE A 178 13.19 -1.78 -5.92
CA PHE A 178 12.09 -2.72 -6.17
C PHE A 178 11.23 -2.28 -7.36
N ASP A 179 9.95 -1.92 -7.15
CA ASP A 179 9.02 -1.46 -8.18
C ASP A 179 9.01 0.07 -8.36
N CYS A 180 9.86 0.80 -7.65
CA CYS A 180 10.07 2.24 -7.79
C CYS A 180 11.32 2.52 -8.63
N PHE A 181 11.16 3.17 -9.78
CA PHE A 181 12.27 3.39 -10.71
C PHE A 181 12.58 4.88 -10.85
N SER A 182 13.85 5.24 -10.99
CA SER A 182 14.25 6.55 -11.50
C SER A 182 15.19 6.39 -12.71
N LYS A 183 15.87 7.46 -13.13
CA LYS A 183 16.77 7.43 -14.30
C LYS A 183 18.17 7.87 -13.92
N CYS A 184 19.16 7.25 -14.53
CA CYS A 184 20.55 7.62 -14.38
C CYS A 184 20.90 8.78 -15.31
N ASP A 185 21.35 9.89 -14.74
CA ASP A 185 22.06 10.91 -15.52
C ASP A 185 23.51 10.48 -15.70
N LEU A 186 23.82 9.89 -16.85
CA LEU A 186 25.16 9.41 -17.21
C LEU A 186 26.22 10.52 -17.25
N ARG A 187 25.83 11.80 -17.34
CA ARG A 187 26.79 12.92 -17.34
C ARG A 187 27.37 13.14 -15.96
N ILE A 188 26.55 13.02 -14.93
CA ILE A 188 26.93 13.21 -13.53
C ILE A 188 27.04 11.89 -12.74
N LYS A 189 26.68 10.76 -13.37
CA LYS A 189 26.65 9.41 -12.79
C LYS A 189 25.80 9.31 -11.53
N LYS A 190 24.64 9.97 -11.55
CA LYS A 190 23.68 9.97 -10.43
C LYS A 190 22.26 9.68 -10.89
N CYS A 191 21.53 8.93 -10.07
CA CYS A 191 20.12 8.71 -10.24
C CYS A 191 19.34 9.99 -9.92
N GLY A 192 18.24 10.20 -10.64
CA GLY A 192 17.28 11.23 -10.32
C GLY A 192 16.58 10.95 -9.00
N ALA A 193 16.38 12.00 -8.19
CA ALA A 193 15.64 11.93 -6.94
C ALA A 193 14.16 11.61 -7.14
N GLU A 194 13.62 11.94 -8.31
CA GLU A 194 12.21 11.79 -8.62
C GLU A 194 11.91 10.44 -9.24
N ARG A 195 10.90 9.76 -8.69
CA ARG A 195 10.38 8.50 -9.21
C ARG A 195 9.79 8.73 -10.61
N ALA A 196 10.21 7.92 -11.57
CA ALA A 196 9.79 7.98 -12.96
C ALA A 196 8.43 7.30 -13.21
N ASN A 197 8.05 6.35 -12.36
CA ASN A 197 6.73 5.71 -12.35
C ASN A 197 5.91 6.13 -11.11
N ASN A 198 4.65 5.69 -11.02
CA ASN A 198 3.77 5.97 -9.89
C ASN A 198 3.04 4.70 -9.39
N ASN A 199 2.33 4.84 -8.27
CA ASN A 199 1.59 3.74 -7.65
C ASN A 199 0.58 3.10 -8.59
N LEU A 200 -0.16 3.91 -9.37
CA LEU A 200 -1.13 3.42 -10.34
C LEU A 200 -0.48 2.52 -11.41
N GLN A 201 0.66 2.94 -11.97
CA GLN A 201 1.41 2.17 -12.96
C GLN A 201 1.85 0.82 -12.43
N VAL A 202 2.36 0.78 -11.19
CA VAL A 202 2.82 -0.47 -10.58
C VAL A 202 1.64 -1.39 -10.26
N ILE A 203 0.54 -0.87 -9.70
CA ILE A 203 -0.69 -1.67 -9.49
C ILE A 203 -1.22 -2.21 -10.83
N CYS A 204 -1.23 -1.38 -11.87
CA CYS A 204 -1.63 -1.81 -13.20
C CYS A 204 -0.74 -2.92 -13.75
N ASP A 205 0.58 -2.82 -13.54
CA ASP A 205 1.55 -3.79 -14.05
C ASP A 205 1.55 -5.12 -13.27
N LYS A 206 1.60 -5.03 -11.95
CA LYS A 206 1.81 -6.18 -11.06
C LYS A 206 0.51 -6.89 -10.72
N ILE A 207 -0.58 -6.15 -10.51
CA ILE A 207 -1.88 -6.70 -10.10
C ILE A 207 -2.82 -6.83 -11.32
N PHE A 208 -3.18 -5.72 -11.96
CA PHE A 208 -4.26 -5.72 -12.95
C PHE A 208 -3.91 -6.42 -14.26
N ARG A 209 -2.67 -6.30 -14.75
CA ARG A 209 -2.23 -6.94 -16.00
C ARG A 209 -2.45 -8.46 -15.96
N HIS A 210 -2.08 -9.09 -14.85
CA HIS A 210 -2.27 -10.52 -14.64
C HIS A 210 -3.75 -10.86 -14.43
N TRP A 211 -4.46 -10.07 -13.61
CA TRP A 211 -5.83 -10.34 -13.24
C TRP A 211 -6.85 -10.19 -14.39
N PHE A 212 -6.58 -9.28 -15.32
CA PHE A 212 -7.41 -9.00 -16.50
C PHE A 212 -6.82 -9.57 -17.81
N SER A 213 -5.90 -10.53 -17.70
CA SER A 213 -5.30 -11.25 -18.84
C SER A 213 -6.33 -12.10 -19.61
N PRO A 214 -6.20 -12.24 -20.95
CA PRO A 214 -7.13 -13.00 -21.80
C PRO A 214 -7.29 -14.49 -21.43
N ASN A 215 -6.30 -15.09 -20.76
CA ASN A 215 -6.38 -16.48 -20.28
C ASN A 215 -7.41 -16.65 -19.15
N LEU A 216 -7.77 -15.55 -18.48
CA LEU A 216 -8.85 -15.50 -17.50
C LEU A 216 -10.18 -15.17 -18.21
N ARG A 217 -10.58 -15.97 -19.20
CA ARG A 217 -11.89 -15.82 -19.87
C ARG A 217 -13.00 -15.89 -18.82
N ARG A 218 -13.61 -14.73 -18.53
CA ARG A 218 -14.81 -14.65 -17.70
C ARG A 218 -16.01 -14.82 -18.63
N PRO A 219 -16.83 -15.88 -18.49
CA PRO A 219 -17.93 -16.20 -19.42
C PRO A 219 -18.97 -15.07 -19.60
N THR A 220 -18.92 -14.05 -18.75
CA THR A 220 -19.94 -13.01 -18.57
C THR A 220 -19.54 -11.63 -19.09
N ILE A 221 -18.28 -11.41 -19.52
CA ILE A 221 -17.85 -10.10 -20.06
C ILE A 221 -17.87 -10.18 -21.59
N SER A 222 -18.48 -9.18 -22.24
CA SER A 222 -18.47 -9.11 -23.70
C SER A 222 -17.04 -8.93 -24.22
N PHE A 223 -16.71 -9.62 -25.32
CA PHE A 223 -15.38 -9.56 -25.93
C PHE A 223 -14.88 -8.12 -26.21
N PRO A 224 -15.70 -7.18 -26.72
CA PRO A 224 -15.26 -5.79 -26.91
C PRO A 224 -14.87 -5.08 -25.62
N LEU A 225 -15.61 -5.32 -24.52
CA LEU A 225 -15.32 -4.71 -23.23
C LEU A 225 -14.03 -5.28 -22.63
N GLN A 226 -13.82 -6.60 -22.73
CA GLN A 226 -12.60 -7.25 -22.28
C GLN A 226 -11.36 -6.70 -23.01
N SER A 227 -11.45 -6.51 -24.33
CA SER A 227 -10.36 -5.94 -25.13
C SER A 227 -10.05 -4.49 -24.74
N ARG A 228 -11.08 -3.66 -24.52
CA ARG A 228 -10.89 -2.27 -24.04
C ARG A 228 -10.23 -2.22 -22.66
N LEU A 229 -10.68 -3.06 -21.73
CA LEU A 229 -10.10 -3.14 -20.39
C LEU A 229 -8.62 -3.56 -20.46
N GLN A 230 -8.31 -4.58 -21.26
CA GLN A 230 -6.93 -5.03 -21.46
C GLN A 230 -6.04 -3.91 -22.02
N LYS A 231 -6.53 -3.19 -23.02
CA LYS A 231 -5.82 -2.04 -23.59
C LYS A 231 -5.57 -0.97 -22.53
N ALA A 232 -6.60 -0.61 -21.75
CA ALA A 232 -6.49 0.37 -20.68
C ALA A 232 -5.47 -0.04 -19.62
N VAL A 233 -5.48 -1.30 -19.17
CA VAL A 233 -4.49 -1.81 -18.19
C VAL A 233 -3.07 -1.80 -18.77
N HIS A 234 -2.92 -2.17 -20.04
CA HIS A 234 -1.61 -2.16 -20.70
C HIS A 234 -1.06 -0.74 -20.87
N GLU A 235 -1.91 0.24 -21.18
CA GLU A 235 -1.54 1.65 -21.25
C GLU A 235 -1.25 2.23 -19.86
N CYS A 236 -2.06 1.88 -18.86
CA CYS A 236 -1.88 2.28 -17.48
C CYS A 236 -0.53 1.84 -16.90
N ALA A 237 -0.06 0.64 -17.25
CA ALA A 237 1.21 0.11 -16.77
C ALA A 237 2.45 0.67 -17.49
N LYS A 238 2.27 1.46 -18.57
CA LYS A 238 3.41 2.09 -19.25
C LYS A 238 3.87 3.33 -18.47
N PRO A 239 5.18 3.60 -18.39
CA PRO A 239 5.69 4.89 -17.97
C PRO A 239 5.03 5.99 -18.80
N GLY A 240 4.57 7.07 -18.15
CA GLY A 240 3.94 8.17 -18.86
C GLY A 240 4.95 8.81 -19.82
N PRO A 241 4.51 9.32 -20.99
CA PRO A 241 5.33 10.27 -21.72
C PRO A 241 5.63 11.42 -20.75
N LYS A 242 6.91 11.75 -20.57
CA LYS A 242 7.25 12.99 -19.88
C LYS A 242 6.61 14.13 -20.68
N ASP A 243 5.85 15.00 -20.02
CA ASP A 243 5.72 16.37 -20.50
C ASP A 243 7.15 16.89 -20.71
N LEU A 244 7.46 17.23 -21.96
CA LEU A 244 8.75 17.75 -22.41
C LEU A 244 9.09 19.08 -21.73
#